data_AF-A0A821ZF17-F1
#
_entry.id   AF-A0A821ZF17-F1
#
_cell.length_a   1.000
_cell.length_b   1.000
_cell.length_c   1.000
_cell.angle_alpha   90.00
_cell.angle_beta   90.00
_cell.angle_gamma   90.00
#
_symmetry.space_group_name_H-M   'P 1'
#
loop_
_entity.id
_entity.type
_entity.pdbx_description
1 polymer ?
#
loop_
_entity_poly.entity_id
_entity_poly.type
_entity_poly.pdbx_seq_one_letter_code
_entity_poly.pdbx_strand_id
1 'polypeptide(L)'
;MIILFLLILIRTNLIDSDHFNGGTINWAPTYRNSTSSSILITITQSYSWTYPTISCLTNVPTSTNWILYPSVSLTCIANCSTQGGYSSNPINILTDCTSYSTSLGVLASQRSVNITLNEGTYFWIAYQGTSWRTLANAATSFFPGWSIVSLINLQRRPDGLINTPLVSQVASPQYVIVNRTATIKIPVTNVDIGDDIRCRWSSKSRYRTQR
;
A
#
# COMPACT_ATOMS: atom_id res chain seq x y z
N MET A 1 30.07 -35.71 -9.34
CA MET A 1 30.41 -34.46 -8.62
C MET A 1 29.72 -33.23 -9.20
N ILE A 2 29.75 -33.02 -10.52
CA ILE A 2 29.06 -31.89 -11.21
C ILE A 2 27.53 -31.90 -11.01
N ILE A 3 26.88 -33.07 -11.09
CA ILE A 3 25.42 -33.19 -10.89
C ILE A 3 25.03 -32.86 -9.44
N LEU A 4 25.85 -33.24 -8.46
CA LEU A 4 25.62 -32.93 -7.05
C LEU A 4 25.81 -31.42 -6.78
N PHE A 5 26.81 -30.81 -7.42
CA PHE A 5 27.02 -29.36 -7.39
C PHE A 5 25.86 -28.59 -8.04
N LEU A 6 25.35 -29.06 -9.19
CA LEU A 6 24.15 -28.50 -9.84
C LEU A 6 22.90 -28.67 -8.97
N LEU A 7 22.72 -29.81 -8.29
CA LEU A 7 21.62 -30.01 -7.34
C LEU A 7 21.75 -29.15 -6.08
N ILE A 8 22.97 -28.86 -5.62
CA ILE A 8 23.24 -27.92 -4.53
C ILE A 8 22.93 -26.48 -4.96
N LEU A 9 23.22 -26.10 -6.22
CA LEU A 9 22.81 -24.82 -6.80
C LEU A 9 21.28 -24.70 -7.00
N ILE A 10 20.59 -25.81 -7.31
CA ILE A 10 19.11 -25.84 -7.36
C ILE A 10 18.49 -25.79 -5.95
N ARG A 11 19.25 -26.21 -4.92
CA ARG A 11 18.89 -26.20 -3.49
C ARG A 11 19.35 -24.95 -2.74
N THR A 12 20.03 -23.97 -3.38
CA THR A 12 20.22 -22.68 -2.71
C THR A 12 18.86 -22.04 -2.58
N ASN A 13 18.34 -22.12 -1.36
CA ASN A 13 17.03 -21.67 -0.94
C ASN A 13 16.53 -20.51 -1.79
N LEU A 14 15.35 -20.68 -2.40
CA LEU A 14 14.47 -19.55 -2.63
C LEU A 14 14.22 -18.99 -1.22
N ILE A 15 15.04 -18.03 -0.80
CA ILE A 15 14.77 -17.25 0.39
C ILE A 15 13.54 -16.46 0.00
N ASP A 16 12.37 -16.97 0.38
CA ASP A 16 11.14 -16.22 0.33
C ASP A 16 11.35 -15.04 1.26
N SER A 17 11.76 -13.91 0.68
CA SER A 17 12.24 -12.80 1.48
C SER A 17 11.00 -12.07 2.01
N ASP A 18 10.59 -12.46 3.20
CA ASP A 18 9.50 -11.88 3.99
C ASP A 18 9.88 -10.48 4.52
N HIS A 19 10.13 -9.52 3.61
CA HIS A 19 10.68 -8.22 3.97
C HIS A 19 9.66 -7.08 3.90
N PHE A 20 8.50 -7.28 3.27
CA PHE A 20 7.43 -6.28 3.23
C PHE A 20 6.37 -6.56 4.31
N ASN A 21 6.24 -5.65 5.27
CA ASN A 21 5.27 -5.74 6.38
C ASN A 21 3.92 -5.09 6.03
N GLY A 22 3.74 -4.61 4.80
CA GLY A 22 2.52 -3.94 4.36
C GLY A 22 2.59 -2.41 4.47
N GLY A 23 1.43 -1.76 4.36
CA GLY A 23 1.33 -0.31 4.35
C GLY A 23 0.02 0.20 3.78
N THR A 24 0.02 1.43 3.28
CA THR A 24 -1.17 2.15 2.79
C THR A 24 -0.85 2.93 1.51
N ILE A 25 -1.82 2.98 0.61
CA ILE A 25 -1.83 3.90 -0.54
C ILE A 25 -3.04 4.80 -0.35
N ASN A 26 -2.80 6.10 -0.20
CA ASN A 26 -3.83 7.13 -0.06
C ASN A 26 -3.70 8.13 -1.20
N TRP A 27 -4.76 8.86 -1.50
CA TRP A 27 -4.72 9.91 -2.50
C TRP A 27 -5.71 11.03 -2.19
N ALA A 28 -5.45 12.22 -2.71
CA ALA A 28 -6.40 13.33 -2.66
C ALA A 28 -6.19 14.27 -3.86
N PRO A 29 -7.25 14.89 -4.39
CA PRO A 29 -7.09 15.99 -5.33
C PRO A 29 -6.48 17.19 -4.62
N THR A 30 -5.57 17.90 -5.29
CA THR A 30 -4.97 19.12 -4.74
C THR A 30 -6.04 20.21 -4.53
N TYR A 31 -7.00 20.29 -5.45
CA TYR A 31 -8.13 21.21 -5.38
C TYR A 31 -9.44 20.48 -5.63
N ARG A 32 -10.24 20.29 -4.58
CA ARG A 32 -11.51 19.54 -4.63
C ARG A 32 -12.57 20.24 -5.51
N ASN A 33 -12.51 21.56 -5.63
CA ASN A 33 -13.43 22.39 -6.42
C ASN A 33 -12.95 22.64 -7.85
N SER A 34 -11.89 21.97 -8.31
CA SER A 34 -11.39 22.15 -9.67
C SER A 34 -12.47 21.81 -10.71
N THR A 35 -12.60 22.67 -11.72
CA THR A 35 -13.47 22.49 -12.90
C THR A 35 -12.68 22.08 -14.15
N SER A 36 -11.38 21.84 -14.01
CA SER A 36 -10.50 21.41 -15.10
C SER A 36 -10.86 19.99 -15.58
N SER A 37 -10.69 19.73 -16.87
CA SER A 37 -10.76 18.37 -17.45
C SER A 37 -9.58 17.48 -17.03
N SER A 38 -8.53 18.09 -16.49
CA SER A 38 -7.33 17.45 -15.94
C SER A 38 -7.18 17.80 -14.46
N ILE A 39 -7.22 16.79 -13.60
CA ILE A 39 -7.20 16.92 -12.15
C ILE A 39 -5.84 16.49 -11.60
N LEU A 40 -5.17 17.41 -10.91
CA LEU A 40 -3.96 17.12 -10.15
C LEU A 40 -4.34 16.41 -8.85
N ILE A 41 -3.76 15.24 -8.63
CA ILE A 41 -3.90 14.47 -7.39
C ILE A 41 -2.53 14.20 -6.79
N THR A 42 -2.49 14.12 -5.47
CA THR A 42 -1.33 13.66 -4.71
C THR A 42 -1.60 12.24 -4.25
N ILE A 43 -0.73 11.30 -4.63
CA ILE A 43 -0.75 9.93 -4.12
C ILE A 43 0.33 9.80 -3.06
N THR A 44 -0.05 9.36 -1.87
CA THR A 44 0.84 9.12 -0.73
C THR A 44 0.92 7.63 -0.45
N GLN A 45 2.14 7.10 -0.51
CA GLN A 45 2.46 5.71 -0.19
C GLN A 45 3.21 5.70 1.14
N SER A 46 2.76 4.86 2.08
CA SER A 46 3.46 4.63 3.35
C SER A 46 3.62 3.13 3.55
N TYR A 47 4.85 2.68 3.78
CA TYR A 47 5.21 1.27 3.82
C TYR A 47 6.01 0.92 5.08
N SER A 48 5.91 -0.34 5.46
CA SER A 48 6.63 -0.95 6.56
C SER A 48 7.48 -2.10 6.03
N TRP A 49 8.75 -2.15 6.42
CA TRP A 49 9.73 -3.11 5.94
C TRP A 49 10.48 -3.76 7.09
N THR A 50 11.05 -4.93 6.85
CA THR A 50 11.89 -5.64 7.82
C THR A 50 13.27 -5.00 7.88
N TYR A 51 13.64 -4.49 9.06
CA TYR A 51 14.96 -3.91 9.33
C TYR A 51 15.83 -4.91 10.11
N PRO A 52 17.15 -5.05 9.80
CA PRO A 52 17.94 -4.30 8.83
C PRO A 52 17.99 -4.92 7.42
N THR A 53 17.16 -5.92 7.11
CA THR A 53 17.10 -6.55 5.76
C THR A 53 16.89 -5.52 4.66
N ILE A 54 16.01 -4.55 4.91
CA ILE A 54 15.84 -3.34 4.12
C ILE A 54 16.45 -2.16 4.88
N SER A 55 17.35 -1.46 4.21
CA SER A 55 18.10 -0.33 4.77
C SER A 55 17.23 0.93 4.82
N CYS A 56 17.38 1.69 5.90
CA CYS A 56 16.75 3.00 6.04
C CYS A 56 17.49 4.05 5.21
N LEU A 57 17.02 4.26 3.98
CA LEU A 57 17.60 5.17 3.00
C LEU A 57 16.48 5.90 2.22
N THR A 58 16.85 6.75 1.26
CA THR A 58 15.91 7.21 0.21
C THR A 58 15.70 6.12 -0.83
N ASN A 59 14.61 6.16 -1.60
CA ASN A 59 14.29 5.14 -2.63
C ASN A 59 14.25 3.68 -2.12
N VAL A 60 13.63 3.47 -0.96
CA VAL A 60 13.36 2.13 -0.41
C VAL A 60 12.34 1.40 -1.30
N PRO A 61 12.55 0.11 -1.62
CA PRO A 61 13.62 -0.78 -1.12
C PRO A 61 14.89 -0.82 -2.00
N THR A 62 14.86 -0.22 -3.19
CA THR A 62 15.96 -0.34 -4.19
C THR A 62 17.33 0.10 -3.71
N SER A 63 17.39 1.10 -2.83
CA SER A 63 18.64 1.59 -2.25
C SER A 63 19.33 0.58 -1.33
N THR A 64 18.65 -0.48 -0.90
CA THR A 64 19.27 -1.58 -0.16
C THR A 64 20.09 -2.47 -1.10
N ASN A 65 19.45 -2.94 -2.16
CA ASN A 65 20.07 -3.72 -3.23
C ASN A 65 19.11 -3.75 -4.42
N TRP A 66 19.40 -2.98 -5.46
CA TRP A 66 18.49 -2.81 -6.60
C TRP A 66 18.28 -4.09 -7.43
N ILE A 67 19.22 -5.04 -7.38
CA ILE A 67 19.12 -6.32 -8.09
C ILE A 67 18.10 -7.23 -7.40
N LEU A 68 18.12 -7.26 -6.07
CA LEU A 68 17.24 -8.11 -5.26
C LEU A 68 15.88 -7.44 -4.99
N TYR A 69 15.86 -6.11 -4.91
CA TYR A 69 14.68 -5.32 -4.56
C TYR A 69 14.41 -4.26 -5.63
N PRO A 70 14.03 -4.66 -6.85
CA PRO A 70 13.84 -3.72 -7.96
C PRO A 70 12.64 -2.78 -7.70
N SER A 71 12.68 -1.62 -8.37
CA SER A 71 11.53 -0.73 -8.40
C SER A 71 10.44 -1.38 -9.25
N VAL A 72 9.23 -1.43 -8.70
CA VAL A 72 8.02 -1.79 -9.44
C VAL A 72 7.02 -0.65 -9.39
N SER A 73 6.08 -0.63 -10.33
CA SER A 73 5.02 0.38 -10.36
C SER A 73 3.75 -0.13 -9.72
N LEU A 74 2.96 0.80 -9.17
CA LEU A 74 1.56 0.57 -8.86
C LEU A 74 0.83 0.28 -10.17
N THR A 75 0.19 -0.88 -10.24
CA THR A 75 -0.49 -1.35 -11.46
C THR A 75 -1.98 -1.09 -11.37
N CYS A 76 -2.62 -0.82 -12.50
CA CYS A 76 -4.08 -0.88 -12.55
C CYS A 76 -4.53 -2.34 -12.51
N ILE A 77 -5.46 -2.67 -11.60
CA ILE A 77 -5.96 -4.03 -11.42
C ILE A 77 -7.46 -4.19 -11.73
N ALA A 78 -8.21 -3.09 -11.83
CA ALA A 78 -9.62 -3.12 -12.21
C ALA A 78 -10.07 -1.75 -12.75
N ASN A 79 -11.03 -1.77 -13.68
CA ASN A 79 -11.54 -0.61 -14.41
C ASN A 79 -10.43 0.18 -15.14
N CYS A 80 -9.48 -0.53 -15.75
CA CYS A 80 -8.32 0.10 -16.39
C CYS A 80 -8.64 0.84 -17.68
N SER A 81 -9.83 0.67 -18.26
CA SER A 81 -10.30 1.48 -19.38
C SER A 81 -10.62 2.93 -18.97
N THR A 82 -10.93 3.18 -17.70
CA THR A 82 -11.32 4.48 -17.14
C THR A 82 -10.21 5.14 -16.33
N GLN A 83 -8.95 4.76 -16.57
CA GLN A 83 -7.78 5.18 -15.79
C GLN A 83 -7.24 6.59 -16.12
N GLY A 84 -7.87 7.31 -17.07
CA GLY A 84 -7.59 8.72 -17.34
C GLY A 84 -6.13 9.10 -17.58
N GLY A 85 -5.37 8.24 -18.27
CA GLY A 85 -3.96 8.49 -18.62
C GLY A 85 -2.93 7.86 -17.68
N TYR A 86 -3.35 7.20 -16.59
CA TYR A 86 -2.42 6.62 -15.60
C TYR A 86 -1.37 5.66 -16.19
N SER A 87 -1.74 4.77 -17.10
CA SER A 87 -0.80 3.80 -17.72
C SER A 87 0.36 4.44 -18.47
N SER A 88 0.25 5.70 -18.89
CA SER A 88 1.34 6.40 -19.59
C SER A 88 2.46 6.84 -18.64
N ASN A 89 2.16 6.99 -17.35
CA ASN A 89 3.13 7.38 -16.33
C ASN A 89 2.77 6.78 -14.96
N PRO A 90 2.91 5.46 -14.79
CA PRO A 90 2.54 4.79 -13.55
C PRO A 90 3.53 5.13 -12.43
N ILE A 91 3.01 5.30 -11.22
CA ILE A 91 3.82 5.68 -10.06
C ILE A 91 4.59 4.45 -9.55
N ASN A 92 5.88 4.62 -9.24
CA ASN A 92 6.69 3.59 -8.61
C ASN A 92 6.36 3.41 -7.11
N ILE A 93 6.64 2.22 -6.58
CA ILE A 93 6.49 1.94 -5.14
C ILE A 93 7.60 2.54 -4.26
N LEU A 94 8.52 3.32 -4.85
CA LEU A 94 9.66 3.80 -4.11
C LEU A 94 9.21 4.84 -3.10
N THR A 95 9.71 4.68 -1.89
CA THR A 95 9.44 5.57 -0.76
C THR A 95 10.74 6.00 -0.10
N ASP A 96 10.69 6.96 0.80
CA ASP A 96 11.86 7.40 1.55
C ASP A 96 11.72 6.99 3.01
N CYS A 97 12.79 6.47 3.62
CA CYS A 97 12.76 6.09 5.01
C CYS A 97 12.43 7.30 5.89
N THR A 98 11.48 7.11 6.81
CA THR A 98 11.05 8.13 7.77
C THR A 98 11.50 7.81 9.18
N SER A 99 11.56 6.52 9.54
CA SER A 99 12.01 6.05 10.84
C SER A 99 12.33 4.55 10.80
N TYR A 100 13.08 4.05 11.78
CA TYR A 100 13.32 2.63 11.97
C TYR A 100 13.50 2.30 13.46
N SER A 101 13.35 1.03 13.80
CA SER A 101 13.55 0.49 15.15
C SER A 101 14.35 -0.81 15.05
N THR A 102 15.52 -0.82 15.67
CA THR A 102 16.36 -2.02 15.81
C THR A 102 15.70 -3.07 16.71
N SER A 103 15.07 -2.64 17.81
CA SER A 103 14.44 -3.54 18.77
C SER A 103 13.18 -4.23 18.23
N LEU A 104 12.43 -3.55 17.36
CA LEU A 104 11.25 -4.12 16.71
C LEU A 104 11.57 -4.77 15.37
N GLY A 105 12.75 -4.52 14.79
CA GLY A 105 13.12 -4.99 13.46
C GLY A 105 12.26 -4.40 12.35
N VAL A 106 11.80 -3.15 12.51
CA VAL A 106 10.85 -2.50 11.58
C VAL A 106 11.42 -1.17 11.08
N LEU A 107 11.22 -0.91 9.79
CA LEU A 107 11.46 0.35 9.11
C LEU A 107 10.14 0.90 8.58
N ALA A 108 9.90 2.20 8.74
CA ALA A 108 8.78 2.90 8.13
C ALA A 108 9.28 3.86 7.05
N SER A 109 8.65 3.84 5.88
CA SER A 109 8.96 4.72 4.76
C SER A 109 7.71 5.38 4.19
N GLN A 110 7.86 6.55 3.58
CA GLN A 110 6.76 7.27 2.97
C GLN A 110 7.23 8.10 1.77
N ARG A 111 6.35 8.31 0.79
CA ARG A 111 6.53 9.30 -0.28
C ARG A 111 5.19 9.78 -0.81
N SER A 112 5.14 11.05 -1.19
CA SER A 112 4.02 11.65 -1.93
C SER A 112 4.46 12.03 -3.34
N VAL A 113 3.66 11.68 -4.33
CA VAL A 113 3.90 11.99 -5.74
C VAL A 113 2.66 12.62 -6.33
N ASN A 114 2.84 13.71 -7.07
CA ASN A 114 1.75 14.36 -7.79
C ASN A 114 1.62 13.77 -9.19
N ILE A 115 0.40 13.46 -9.58
CA ILE A 115 0.06 13.04 -10.95
C ILE A 115 -1.19 13.76 -11.42
N THR A 116 -1.32 13.91 -12.73
CA THR A 116 -2.49 14.49 -13.37
C THR A 116 -3.27 13.38 -14.06
N LEU A 117 -4.56 13.31 -13.78
CA LEU A 117 -5.49 12.35 -14.39
C LEU A 117 -6.69 13.08 -14.96
N ASN A 118 -7.34 12.51 -15.97
CA ASN A 118 -8.55 13.09 -16.53
C ASN A 118 -9.69 13.13 -15.49
N GLU A 119 -10.56 14.12 -15.59
CA GLU A 119 -11.82 14.17 -14.84
C GLU A 119 -12.64 12.89 -15.05
N GLY A 120 -13.36 12.44 -14.02
CA GLY A 120 -14.26 11.28 -14.12
C GLY A 120 -13.55 9.93 -14.08
N THR A 121 -12.21 9.92 -13.95
CA THR A 121 -11.39 8.73 -13.79
C THR A 121 -11.87 7.85 -12.63
N TYR A 122 -11.96 6.54 -12.86
CA TYR A 122 -12.47 5.58 -11.89
C TYR A 122 -11.76 4.23 -12.06
N PHE A 123 -10.78 3.92 -11.23
CA PHE A 123 -9.98 2.70 -11.38
C PHE A 123 -9.25 2.30 -10.11
N TRP A 124 -8.86 1.03 -10.04
CA TRP A 124 -8.14 0.48 -8.90
C TRP A 124 -6.66 0.38 -9.20
N ILE A 125 -5.84 0.94 -8.33
CA ILE A 125 -4.38 0.75 -8.33
C ILE A 125 -3.98 -0.19 -7.21
N ALA A 126 -2.94 -0.98 -7.44
CA ALA A 126 -2.40 -1.86 -6.42
C ALA A 126 -0.88 -1.98 -6.48
N TYR A 127 -0.29 -2.18 -5.31
CA TYR A 127 1.00 -2.84 -5.21
C TYR A 127 0.76 -4.34 -5.03
N GLN A 128 1.24 -5.14 -5.98
CA GLN A 128 1.25 -6.60 -5.92
C GLN A 128 2.70 -7.08 -5.88
N GLY A 129 3.01 -7.95 -4.93
CA GLY A 129 4.36 -8.49 -4.74
C GLY A 129 4.30 -9.86 -4.08
N THR A 130 5.41 -10.59 -4.09
CA THR A 130 5.51 -11.91 -3.47
C THR A 130 6.20 -11.86 -2.11
N SER A 131 7.00 -10.82 -1.86
CA SER A 131 7.87 -10.65 -0.69
C SER A 131 7.17 -10.17 0.60
N TRP A 132 5.89 -10.52 0.76
CA TRP A 132 5.12 -10.17 1.94
C TRP A 132 5.55 -11.02 3.10
N ARG A 133 5.61 -10.44 4.30
CA ARG A 133 5.82 -11.22 5.51
C ARG A 133 4.76 -12.31 5.65
N THR A 134 5.21 -13.54 5.93
CA THR A 134 4.31 -14.65 6.23
C THR A 134 3.46 -14.30 7.45
N LEU A 135 2.14 -14.32 7.26
CA LEU A 135 1.19 -14.16 8.36
C LEU A 135 0.91 -15.54 8.96
N ALA A 136 0.99 -15.66 10.29
CA ALA A 136 0.68 -16.90 11.00
C ALA A 136 -0.76 -17.41 10.73
N ASN A 137 -1.67 -16.49 10.34
CA ASN A 137 -3.06 -16.78 9.98
C ASN A 137 -3.35 -16.50 8.50
N ALA A 138 -2.38 -16.71 7.61
CA ALA A 138 -2.60 -16.56 6.17
C ALA A 138 -3.69 -17.53 5.69
N ALA A 139 -4.49 -17.10 4.70
CA ALA A 139 -5.36 -18.02 3.98
C ALA A 139 -4.49 -19.12 3.36
N THR A 140 -4.95 -20.38 3.45
CA THR A 140 -4.21 -21.57 3.01
C THR A 140 -4.13 -21.64 1.49
N SER A 141 -3.33 -20.78 0.87
CA SER A 141 -2.95 -20.91 -0.54
C SER A 141 -1.44 -20.71 -0.70
N PHE A 142 -0.85 -21.46 -1.62
CA PHE A 142 0.59 -21.43 -1.94
C PHE A 142 1.07 -20.07 -2.48
N PHE A 143 0.14 -19.19 -2.88
CA PHE A 143 0.39 -17.81 -3.29
C PHE A 143 -0.77 -16.96 -2.80
N PRO A 144 -0.70 -16.38 -1.58
CA PRO A 144 -1.83 -15.64 -1.02
C PRO A 144 -2.15 -14.34 -1.77
N GLY A 145 -1.32 -13.94 -2.75
CA GLY A 145 -1.65 -12.85 -3.68
C GLY A 145 -1.93 -11.53 -2.96
N TRP A 146 -1.17 -11.22 -1.90
CA TRP A 146 -1.39 -10.03 -1.11
C TRP A 146 -1.15 -8.77 -1.94
N SER A 147 -2.00 -7.77 -1.70
CA SER A 147 -1.94 -6.49 -2.38
C SER A 147 -2.38 -5.37 -1.44
N ILE A 148 -1.69 -4.23 -1.49
CA ILE A 148 -2.28 -2.96 -1.02
C ILE A 148 -2.98 -2.35 -2.21
N VAL A 149 -4.24 -2.00 -2.02
CA VAL A 149 -5.14 -1.56 -3.09
C VAL A 149 -5.72 -0.20 -2.71
N SER A 150 -5.86 0.68 -3.70
CA SER A 150 -6.58 1.95 -3.57
C SER A 150 -7.48 2.17 -4.79
N LEU A 151 -8.72 2.59 -4.55
CA LEU A 151 -9.63 3.04 -5.58
C LEU A 151 -9.39 4.54 -5.83
N ILE A 152 -8.94 4.89 -7.04
CA ILE A 152 -8.95 6.26 -7.51
C ILE A 152 -10.33 6.55 -8.12
N ASN A 153 -11.04 7.54 -7.57
CA ASN A 153 -12.36 7.94 -8.05
C ASN A 153 -12.47 9.46 -8.10
N LEU A 154 -12.28 10.02 -9.29
CA LEU A 154 -12.36 11.46 -9.59
C LEU A 154 -13.71 11.86 -10.20
N GLN A 155 -14.73 11.02 -10.05
CA GLN A 155 -16.10 11.38 -10.42
C GLN A 155 -16.61 12.47 -9.47
N ARG A 156 -17.42 13.38 -10.00
CA ARG A 156 -18.04 14.42 -9.17
C ARG A 156 -19.16 13.82 -8.33
N ARG A 157 -19.24 14.31 -7.11
CA ARG A 157 -20.34 14.03 -6.19
C ARG A 157 -21.55 14.91 -6.54
N PRO A 158 -22.74 14.61 -6.00
CA PRO A 158 -23.94 15.42 -6.21
C PRO A 158 -23.80 16.88 -5.75
N ASP A 159 -22.88 17.19 -4.84
CA ASP A 159 -22.56 18.55 -4.39
C ASP A 159 -21.64 19.34 -5.36
N GLY A 160 -21.26 18.73 -6.50
CA GLY A 160 -20.40 19.32 -7.52
C GLY A 160 -18.89 19.22 -7.25
N LEU A 161 -18.51 18.74 -6.05
CA LEU A 161 -17.12 18.56 -5.66
C LEU A 161 -16.56 17.24 -6.21
N ILE A 162 -15.25 17.22 -6.50
CA ILE A 162 -14.55 15.99 -6.87
C ILE A 162 -14.56 15.06 -5.65
N ASN A 163 -14.84 13.78 -5.88
CA ASN A 163 -14.82 12.78 -4.83
C ASN A 163 -13.43 12.69 -4.16
N THR A 164 -13.41 12.53 -2.84
CA THR A 164 -12.18 12.38 -2.06
C THR A 164 -12.31 11.21 -1.11
N PRO A 165 -11.30 10.37 -0.97
CA PRO A 165 -11.35 9.28 -0.02
C PRO A 165 -11.19 9.82 1.41
N LEU A 166 -11.76 9.10 2.37
CA LEU A 166 -11.33 9.21 3.77
C LEU A 166 -9.86 8.81 3.87
N VAL A 167 -9.11 9.46 4.76
CA VAL A 167 -7.72 9.09 5.03
C VAL A 167 -7.69 8.32 6.34
N SER A 168 -7.16 7.10 6.29
CA SER A 168 -6.95 6.24 7.45
C SER A 168 -5.46 5.98 7.63
N GLN A 169 -4.96 6.15 8.84
CA GLN A 169 -3.57 5.82 9.19
C GLN A 169 -3.53 4.65 10.16
N VAL A 170 -3.13 3.48 9.67
CA VAL A 170 -2.91 2.30 10.51
C VAL A 170 -1.43 1.96 10.45
N ALA A 171 -0.76 1.97 11.60
CA ALA A 171 0.62 1.51 11.66
C ALA A 171 0.69 0.01 11.35
N SER A 172 1.69 -0.41 10.58
CA SER A 172 1.96 -1.84 10.32
C SER A 172 3.39 -2.18 10.71
N PRO A 173 3.66 -3.36 11.29
CA PRO A 173 2.70 -4.37 11.75
C PRO A 173 2.03 -3.98 13.08
N GLN A 174 0.84 -4.54 13.34
CA GLN A 174 0.16 -4.48 14.64
C GLN A 174 0.44 -5.78 15.40
N TYR A 175 1.05 -5.68 16.58
CA TYR A 175 1.29 -6.85 17.45
C TYR A 175 0.09 -7.08 18.37
N VAL A 176 -0.47 -8.29 18.30
CA VAL A 176 -1.59 -8.71 19.15
C VAL A 176 -1.22 -10.00 19.88
N ILE A 177 -1.69 -10.12 21.13
CA ILE A 177 -1.50 -11.35 21.90
C ILE A 177 -2.48 -12.41 21.38
N VAL A 178 -1.97 -13.60 21.07
CA VAL A 178 -2.77 -14.74 20.60
C VAL A 178 -3.91 -15.04 21.59
N ASN A 179 -5.11 -15.31 21.06
CA ASN A 179 -6.33 -15.58 21.84
C ASN A 179 -6.77 -14.45 22.79
N ARG A 180 -6.31 -13.21 22.61
CA ARG A 180 -6.84 -12.03 23.31
C ARG A 180 -7.43 -11.03 22.32
N THR A 181 -8.61 -10.53 22.64
CA THR A 181 -9.21 -9.43 21.88
C THR A 181 -8.38 -8.16 22.07
N ALA A 182 -7.82 -7.63 20.99
CA ALA A 182 -7.14 -6.34 20.98
C ALA A 182 -8.06 -5.26 20.41
N THR A 183 -8.04 -4.07 21.00
CA THR A 183 -8.71 -2.90 20.42
C THR A 183 -7.71 -2.12 19.57
N ILE A 184 -7.88 -2.18 18.25
CA ILE A 184 -7.09 -1.39 17.31
C ILE A 184 -7.87 -0.10 17.00
N LYS A 185 -7.32 1.05 17.40
CA LYS A 185 -7.90 2.36 17.05
C LYS A 185 -7.42 2.73 15.65
N ILE A 186 -8.36 2.98 14.75
CA ILE A 186 -8.08 3.44 13.39
C ILE A 186 -8.40 4.94 13.35
N PRO A 187 -7.40 5.83 13.44
CA PRO A 187 -7.63 7.26 13.26
C PRO A 187 -8.02 7.52 11.80
N VAL A 188 -9.06 8.30 11.62
CA VAL A 188 -9.55 8.72 10.31
C VAL A 188 -9.74 10.22 10.25
N THR A 189 -9.48 10.77 9.08
CA THR A 189 -9.70 12.18 8.76
C THR A 189 -10.42 12.29 7.42
N ASN A 190 -10.96 13.48 7.14
CA ASN A 190 -11.73 13.76 5.93
C ASN A 190 -12.92 12.80 5.73
N VAL A 191 -13.73 12.63 6.78
CA VAL A 191 -14.88 11.73 6.74
C VAL A 191 -16.10 12.48 6.21
N ASP A 192 -16.56 12.07 5.05
CA ASP A 192 -17.77 12.57 4.40
C ASP A 192 -18.98 11.66 4.70
N ILE A 193 -20.20 12.15 4.43
CA ILE A 193 -21.42 11.36 4.60
C ILE A 193 -21.38 10.16 3.64
N GLY A 194 -21.50 8.95 4.19
CA GLY A 194 -21.49 7.70 3.42
C GLY A 194 -20.16 6.95 3.47
N ASP A 195 -19.12 7.54 4.04
CA ASP A 195 -17.85 6.85 4.30
C ASP A 195 -18.03 5.74 5.34
N ASP A 196 -17.36 4.61 5.10
CA ASP A 196 -17.40 3.43 5.97
C ASP A 196 -16.00 2.84 6.16
N ILE A 197 -15.71 2.39 7.38
CA ILE A 197 -14.42 1.79 7.76
C ILE A 197 -14.67 0.37 8.21
N ARG A 198 -14.10 -0.57 7.47
CA ARG A 198 -14.21 -2.00 7.75
C ARG A 198 -12.83 -2.58 8.03
N CYS A 199 -12.75 -3.39 9.07
CA CYS A 199 -11.62 -4.24 9.33
C CYS A 199 -12.06 -5.69 9.07
N ARG A 200 -11.37 -6.38 8.14
CA ARG A 200 -11.75 -7.73 7.69
C ARG A 200 -11.89 -8.74 8.85
N TRP A 201 -11.12 -8.58 9.91
CA TRP A 201 -11.11 -9.48 11.07
C TRP A 201 -11.79 -8.90 12.31
N SER A 202 -12.50 -7.78 12.19
CA SER A 202 -13.24 -7.21 13.32
C SER A 202 -14.61 -7.86 13.48
N SER A 203 -14.97 -8.20 14.72
CA SER A 203 -16.33 -8.59 15.09
C SER A 203 -17.28 -7.39 15.25
N LYS A 204 -16.75 -6.16 15.23
CA LYS A 204 -17.51 -4.90 15.32
C LYS A 204 -16.85 -3.82 14.46
N SER A 205 -17.40 -3.55 13.28
CA SER A 205 -17.11 -2.34 12.50
C SER A 205 -18.17 -1.30 12.81
N ARG A 206 -17.86 -0.33 13.68
CA ARG A 206 -18.69 0.86 13.86
C ARG A 206 -17.81 2.09 13.87
N TYR A 207 -17.91 2.88 12.80
CA TYR A 207 -17.58 4.29 12.88
C TYR A 207 -18.68 4.97 13.71
N ARG A 208 -18.31 5.61 14.83
CA ARG A 208 -19.22 6.40 15.66
C ARG A 208 -18.70 7.82 15.65
N THR A 209 -19.33 8.70 14.88
CA THR A 209 -19.15 10.14 15.04
C THR A 209 -19.56 10.50 16.46
N GLN A 210 -18.60 10.84 17.31
CA GLN A 210 -18.91 11.62 18.50
C GLN A 210 -19.21 13.04 17.99
N ARG A 211 -20.51 13.36 17.94
CA ARG A 211 -20.97 14.75 17.97
C ARG A 211 -20.70 15.32 19.36
#